data_AF-A0AAW9EDV5-F1
#
_entry.id   AF-A0AAW9EDV5-F1
#
_cell.length_a   1.000
_cell.length_b   1.000
_cell.length_c   1.000
_cell.angle_alpha   90.00
_cell.angle_beta   90.00
_cell.angle_gamma   90.00
#
_symmetry.space_group_name_H-M   'P 1'
#
loop_
_entity.id
_entity.type
_entity.pdbx_description
1 polymer ?
#
loop_
_entity_poly.entity_id
_entity_poly.type
_entity_poly.pdbx_seq_one_letter_code
_entity_poly.pdbx_strand_id
1 'polypeptide(L)' 'LSNDLVMVTQCPVLKPQLNALLLPLWQCLKQLSVVRDLGHVELVLADNGPLVILRHLSPLSEGDKQLLDDFSHHAQVMIY' A
#
# COMPACT_ATOMS: atom_id res chain seq x y z
N LEU A 1 0.61 10.29 22.28
CA LEU A 1 0.24 8.99 21.66
C LEU A 1 0.73 9.05 20.22
N SER A 2 1.98 8.67 19.97
CA SER A 2 2.59 8.76 18.64
C SER A 2 2.25 7.47 17.87
N ASN A 3 1.18 7.53 17.10
CA ASN A 3 0.93 6.62 15.97
C ASN A 3 1.47 7.30 14.70
N ASP A 4 2.70 7.82 14.77
CA ASP A 4 3.32 8.41 13.59
C ASP A 4 3.68 7.28 12.64
N LEU A 5 3.01 7.25 11.49
CA LEU A 5 3.38 6.42 10.34
C LEU A 5 4.81 6.80 9.94
N VAL A 6 5.80 6.05 10.42
CA VAL A 6 7.20 6.21 10.01
C VAL A 6 7.31 5.71 8.58
N MET A 7 7.51 6.64 7.65
CA MET A 7 7.73 6.31 6.26
C MET A 7 9.11 5.65 6.11
N VAL A 8 9.13 4.35 5.83
CA VAL A 8 10.35 3.67 5.38
C VAL A 8 10.56 4.08 3.92
N THR A 9 11.42 5.06 3.68
CA THR A 9 11.69 5.58 2.33
C THR A 9 12.66 4.70 1.56
N GLN A 10 13.52 3.96 2.24
CA GLN A 10 14.48 3.03 1.65
C GLN A 10 14.70 1.84 2.57
N CYS A 11 14.52 0.63 2.06
CA CYS A 11 14.85 -0.60 2.78
C CYS A 11 15.94 -1.35 2.01
N PRO A 12 17.21 -1.30 2.47
CA PRO A 12 18.36 -1.82 1.70
C PRO A 12 18.37 -3.36 1.56
N VAL A 13 17.55 -4.06 2.33
CA VAL A 13 17.33 -5.52 2.21
C VAL A 13 16.17 -5.87 1.30
N LEU A 14 15.37 -4.87 0.89
CA LEU A 14 14.20 -5.05 0.03
C LEU A 14 14.62 -5.14 -1.43
N LYS A 15 13.90 -5.93 -2.22
CA LYS A 15 14.13 -5.98 -3.67
C LYS A 15 13.83 -4.61 -4.29
N PRO A 16 14.61 -4.15 -5.30
CA PRO A 16 14.42 -2.84 -5.93
C PRO A 16 12.99 -2.57 -6.40
N GLN A 17 12.32 -3.61 -6.90
CA GLN A 17 10.92 -3.56 -7.34
C GLN A 17 9.97 -3.13 -6.22
N LEU A 18 10.12 -3.70 -5.02
CA LEU A 18 9.30 -3.32 -3.88
C LEU A 18 9.70 -1.94 -3.34
N ASN A 19 10.98 -1.59 -3.40
CA ASN A 19 11.47 -0.30 -2.92
C ASN A 19 10.90 0.86 -3.76
N ALA A 20 10.73 0.64 -5.06
CA ALA A 20 10.10 1.60 -5.98
C ALA A 20 8.60 1.83 -5.66
N LEU A 21 7.94 0.88 -4.99
CA LEU A 21 6.52 0.96 -4.64
C LEU A 21 6.26 1.72 -3.33
N LEU A 22 7.26 1.90 -2.46
CA LEU A 22 7.08 2.50 -1.14
C LEU A 22 6.47 3.91 -1.21
N LEU A 23 7.02 4.78 -2.07
CA LEU A 23 6.55 6.16 -2.21
C LEU A 23 5.17 6.24 -2.90
N PRO A 24 4.95 5.60 -4.07
CA PRO A 24 3.64 5.58 -4.72
C PRO A 24 2.53 4.99 -3.85
N LEU A 25 2.82 3.88 -3.16
CA LEU A 25 1.86 3.24 -2.25
C LEU A 25 1.49 4.18 -1.12
N TRP A 26 2.48 4.82 -0.49
CA TRP A 26 2.21 5.77 0.58
C TRP A 26 1.35 6.97 0.14
N GLN A 27 1.56 7.46 -1.08
CA GLN A 27 0.72 8.52 -1.67
C GLN A 27 -0.72 8.05 -1.92
N CYS A 28 -0.90 6.81 -2.37
CA CYS A 28 -2.22 6.20 -2.53
C CYS A 28 -2.92 6.06 -1.16
N LEU A 29 -2.26 5.45 -0.18
CA LEU A 29 -2.83 5.20 1.16
C LEU A 29 -3.26 6.49 1.87
N LYS A 30 -2.53 7.59 1.68
CA LYS A 30 -2.89 8.90 2.25
C LYS A 30 -4.19 9.49 1.71
N GLN A 31 -4.63 9.06 0.53
CA GLN A 31 -5.88 9.52 -0.06
C GLN A 31 -7.08 8.70 0.43
N LEU A 32 -6.85 7.55 1.07
CA LEU A 32 -7.93 6.72 1.57
C LEU A 32 -8.64 7.41 2.74
N SER A 33 -9.97 7.42 2.67
CA SER A 33 -10.82 8.01 3.71
C SER A 33 -10.66 7.30 5.06
N VAL A 34 -10.32 6.01 5.01
CA VAL A 34 -10.12 5.11 6.16
C VAL A 34 -8.65 4.88 6.52
N VAL A 35 -7.73 5.78 6.13
CA VAL A 35 -6.28 5.60 6.41
C VAL A 35 -5.98 5.37 7.89
N ARG A 36 -6.82 5.86 8.81
CA ARG A 36 -6.70 5.66 10.27
C ARG A 36 -7.14 4.27 10.75
N ASP A 37 -7.97 3.59 9.95
CA ASP A 37 -8.48 2.25 10.24
C ASP A 37 -7.69 1.16 9.48
N LEU A 38 -6.67 1.56 8.73
CA LEU A 38 -5.68 0.62 8.19
C LEU A 38 -4.84 0.07 9.34
N GLY A 39 -4.91 -1.24 9.55
CA GLY A 39 -4.07 -1.92 10.52
C GLY A 39 -2.64 -2.04 10.01
N HIS A 40 -2.47 -2.74 8.87
CA HIS A 40 -1.14 -3.04 8.32
C HIS A 40 -1.18 -3.14 6.79
N VAL A 41 -0.05 -2.80 6.17
CA VAL A 41 0.18 -2.99 4.73
C VAL A 41 1.41 -3.86 4.55
N GLU A 42 1.27 -4.94 3.80
CA GLU A 42 2.37 -5.86 3.49
C GLU A 42 2.73 -5.74 2.01
N LEU A 43 4.04 -5.72 1.73
CA LEU A 43 4.58 -5.73 0.38
C LEU A 43 5.31 -7.05 0.14
N VAL A 44 4.83 -7.81 -0.82
CA VAL A 44 5.35 -9.14 -1.15
C VAL A 44 5.77 -9.14 -2.62
N LEU A 45 6.94 -9.69 -2.91
CA LEU A 45 7.33 -9.98 -4.28
C LEU A 45 7.09 -11.47 -4.53
N ALA A 46 6.04 -11.78 -5.27
CA ALA A 46 5.73 -13.15 -5.69
C ALA A 46 6.29 -13.42 -7.09
N ASP A 47 6.25 -14.68 -7.52
CA ASP A 47 6.75 -15.10 -8.83
C ASP A 47 6.02 -14.42 -10.00
N ASN A 48 4.76 -14.01 -9.78
CA ASN A 48 3.92 -13.30 -10.73
C ASN A 48 3.96 -11.77 -10.59
N GLY A 49 4.81 -11.23 -9.71
CA GLY A 49 5.01 -9.79 -9.54
C GLY A 49 4.76 -9.28 -8.12
N PRO A 50 4.81 -7.96 -7.93
CA PRO A 50 4.58 -7.34 -6.64
C PRO A 50 3.11 -7.43 -6.22
N LEU A 51 2.90 -7.78 -4.96
CA LEU A 51 1.61 -7.91 -4.29
C LEU A 51 1.59 -6.98 -3.08
N VAL A 52 0.50 -6.24 -2.95
CA VAL A 52 0.17 -5.40 -1.80
C VAL A 52 -0.97 -6.07 -1.05
N ILE A 53 -0.80 -6.28 0.25
CA ILE A 53 -1.87 -6.82 1.10
C ILE A 53 -2.29 -5.75 2.10
N LEU A 54 -3.56 -5.39 2.10
CA LEU A 54 -4.13 -4.35 2.94
C LEU A 54 -5.00 -4.97 4.04
N ARG A 55 -4.54 -4.88 5.29
CA ARG A 55 -5.36 -5.25 6.44
C ARG A 55 -6.03 -4.00 6.99
N HIS A 56 -7.36 -3.96 6.88
CA HIS A 56 -8.19 -2.86 7.35
C HIS A 56 -9.18 -3.35 8.42
N LEU A 57 -9.48 -2.51 9.40
CA LEU A 57 -10.40 -2.81 10.50
C LEU A 57 -11.84 -2.39 10.21
N SER A 58 -12.02 -1.52 9.21
CA SER A 58 -13.30 -1.01 8.73
C SER A 58 -13.44 -1.34 7.24
N PRO A 59 -14.66 -1.58 6.71
CA PRO A 59 -14.84 -1.78 5.26
C PRO A 59 -14.35 -0.59 4.44
N LEU A 60 -13.72 -0.87 3.30
CA LEU A 60 -13.33 0.15 2.32
C LEU A 60 -14.57 0.73 1.64
N SER A 61 -14.63 2.05 1.50
CA SER A 61 -15.65 2.71 0.69
C SER A 61 -15.45 2.43 -0.80
N GLU A 62 -16.47 2.63 -1.62
CA GLU A 62 -16.33 2.49 -3.08
C GLU A 62 -15.27 3.45 -3.66
N GLY A 63 -15.13 4.66 -3.09
CA GLY A 63 -14.08 5.60 -3.48
C GLY A 63 -12.67 5.10 -3.13
N ASP A 64 -12.51 4.50 -1.95
CA ASP A 64 -11.23 3.90 -1.54
C ASP A 64 -10.86 2.70 -2.43
N LYS A 65 -11.84 1.86 -2.77
CA LYS A 65 -11.63 0.74 -3.70
C LYS A 65 -11.19 1.24 -5.08
N GLN A 66 -11.80 2.31 -5.59
CA GLN A 66 -11.38 2.89 -6.87
C GLN A 66 -9.96 3.45 -6.82
N LEU A 67 -9.59 4.16 -5.75
CA LEU A 67 -8.23 4.66 -5.57
C LEU A 67 -7.19 3.53 -5.54
N LEU A 68 -7.52 2.41 -4.91
CA LEU A 68 -6.69 1.22 -4.88
C LEU A 68 -6.62 0.54 -6.25
N ASP A 69 -7.75 0.42 -6.93
CA ASP A 69 -7.81 -0.17 -8.28
C ASP A 69 -6.97 0.65 -9.28
N ASP A 70 -7.12 1.97 -9.27
CA ASP A 70 -6.31 2.89 -10.08
C ASP A 70 -4.83 2.74 -9.75
N PHE A 71 -4.47 2.64 -8.47
CA PHE A 71 -3.10 2.40 -8.05
C PHE A 71 -2.57 1.05 -8.55
N SER A 72 -3.37 -0.02 -8.46
CA SER A 72 -3.01 -1.37 -8.92
C SER A 72 -2.62 -1.37 -10.40
N HIS A 73 -3.40 -0.65 -11.22
CA HIS A 73 -3.16 -0.51 -12.65
C HIS A 73 -1.92 0.35 -12.95
N HIS A 74 -1.76 1.50 -12.29
CA HIS A 74 -0.60 2.38 -12.54
C HIS A 74 0.72 1.76 -12.09
N ALA A 75 0.73 1.10 -10.93
CA ALA A 75 1.92 0.52 -10.33
C ALA A 75 2.17 -0.94 -10.78
N GLN A 76 1.26 -1.51 -11.58
CA GLN A 76 1.31 -2.91 -12.05
C GLN A 76 1.50 -3.89 -10.89
N VAL A 77 0.68 -3.72 -9.86
CA VAL A 77 0.69 -4.53 -8.64
C VAL A 77 -0.65 -5.19 -8.43
N MET A 78 -0.65 -6.36 -7.82
CA MET A 78 -1.89 -6.95 -7.31
C MET A 78 -2.19 -6.37 -5.93
N ILE A 79 -3.47 -6.15 -5.61
CA ILE A 79 -3.90 -5.69 -4.29
C ILE A 79 -4.92 -6.69 -3.73
N TYR A 80 -4.73 -7.08 -2.48
CA TYR A 80 -5.59 -8.01 -1.75
C TYR A 80 -5.99 -7.47 -0.39
#